data_AF-A0AAU3KPI6-F1
#
_entry.id   AF-A0AAU3KPI6-F1
#
_cell.length_a   1.000
_cell.length_b   1.000
_cell.length_c   1.000
_cell.angle_alpha   90.00
_cell.angle_beta   90.00
_cell.angle_gamma   90.00
#
_symmetry.space_group_name_H-M   'P 1'
#
loop_
_entity.id
_entity.type
_entity.pdbx_description
1 polymer ?
#
loop_
_entity_poly.entity_id
_entity_poly.type
_entity_poly.pdbx_seq_one_letter_code
_entity_poly.pdbx_strand_id
1 'polypeptide(L)' 'MDFDEDERQALLDEGVDPDDPEVQASQQRISDLLRCYGIWLASGDFG' A
#
# COMPACT_ATOMS: atom_id res chain seq x y z
N MET A 1 9.20 1.62 -2.35
CA MET A 1 7.81 1.88 -2.75
C MET A 1 7.41 3.01 -1.83
N ASP A 2 7.39 4.24 -2.33
CA ASP A 2 6.82 5.33 -1.54
C ASP A 2 5.31 5.12 -1.54
N PHE A 3 4.67 5.30 -0.39
CA PHE A 3 3.22 5.27 -0.31
C PHE A 3 2.66 6.35 -1.23
N ASP A 4 1.66 5.99 -2.04
CA ASP A 4 0.83 7.00 -2.68
C ASP A 4 0.10 7.78 -1.57
N GLU A 5 -0.02 9.10 -1.69
CA GLU A 5 -0.55 9.98 -0.62
C GLU A 5 -1.94 9.54 -0.13
N ASP A 6 -2.75 8.97 -1.03
CA ASP A 6 -4.08 8.44 -0.74
C ASP A 6 -4.07 7.20 0.18
N GLU A 7 -3.09 6.30 -0.01
CA GLU A 7 -2.95 5.10 0.81
C GLU A 7 -2.47 5.47 2.23
N ARG A 8 -1.58 6.47 2.30
CA ARG A 8 -1.08 6.99 3.57
C ARG A 8 -2.20 7.64 4.39
N GLN A 9 -3.08 8.42 3.76
CA GLN A 9 -4.21 9.03 4.44
C GLN A 9 -5.24 7.98 4.91
N ALA A 10 -5.49 6.94 4.12
CA ALA A 10 -6.41 5.86 4.51
C ALA A 10 -5.96 5.12 5.78
N LEU A 11 -4.64 4.83 5.90
CA LEU A 11 -4.09 4.22 7.11
C LEU A 11 -4.28 5.12 8.34
N LEU A 12 -4.02 6.42 8.19
CA LEU A 12 -4.20 7.40 9.28
C LEU A 12 -5.68 7.51 9.70
N ASP A 13 -6.61 7.49 8.76
CA ASP A 13 -8.05 7.53 9.03
C ASP A 13 -8.53 6.28 9.80
N GLU A 14 -7.89 5.14 9.59
CA GLU A 14 -8.12 3.90 10.33
C GLU A 14 -7.36 3.84 11.68
N GLY A 15 -6.54 4.86 11.99
CA GLY A 15 -5.72 4.91 13.20
C GLY A 15 -4.50 3.99 13.15
N VAL A 16 -4.09 3.57 11.96
CA VAL A 16 -2.89 2.77 11.70
C VAL A 16 -1.73 3.72 11.41
N ASP A 17 -0.58 3.49 12.06
CA ASP A 17 0.63 4.27 11.78
C ASP A 17 1.30 3.77 10.48
N PRO A 18 1.34 4.58 9.41
CA PRO A 18 1.98 4.18 8.15
C PRO A 18 3.50 4.04 8.26
N ASP A 19 4.12 4.63 9.29
CA ASP A 19 5.55 4.54 9.54
C ASP A 19 5.89 3.33 10.43
N ASP A 20 4.89 2.55 10.88
CA ASP A 20 5.11 1.33 11.65
C ASP A 20 5.83 0.27 10.79
N PRO A 21 6.96 -0.30 11.25
CA PRO A 21 7.72 -1.30 10.49
C PRO A 21 6.92 -2.57 10.19
N GLU A 22 5.96 -2.96 11.03
CA GLU A 22 5.08 -4.11 10.77
C GLU A 22 4.06 -3.83 9.66
N VAL A 23 3.55 -2.59 9.60
CA VAL A 23 2.65 -2.13 8.53
C VAL A 23 3.40 -2.11 7.20
N GLN A 24 4.61 -1.54 7.16
CA GLN A 24 5.46 -1.53 5.97
C GLN A 24 5.81 -2.95 5.51
N ALA A 25 6.15 -3.85 6.43
CA ALA A 25 6.47 -5.23 6.10
C ALA A 25 5.26 -5.99 5.52
N SER A 26 4.07 -5.73 6.07
CA SER A 26 2.82 -6.33 5.59
C SER A 26 2.47 -5.85 4.19
N GLN A 27 2.57 -4.55 3.94
CA GLN A 27 2.33 -3.94 2.63
C GLN A 27 3.31 -4.45 1.57
N GLN A 28 4.60 -4.58 1.93
CA GLN A 28 5.59 -5.14 1.02
C GLN A 28 5.26 -6.60 0.64
N ARG A 29 4.83 -7.42 1.61
CA ARG A 29 4.41 -8.82 1.33
C ARG A 29 3.19 -8.87 0.41
N ILE A 30 2.21 -8.00 0.62
CA ILE A 30 1.01 -7.91 -0.23
C ILE A 30 1.41 -7.51 -1.65
N SER A 31 2.24 -6.48 -1.80
CA SER A 31 2.78 -6.06 -3.10
C SER A 31 3.51 -7.21 -3.82
N ASP A 32 4.37 -7.95 -3.10
CA ASP A 32 5.11 -9.07 -3.68
C ASP A 32 4.17 -10.20 -4.13
N LEU A 33 3.16 -10.53 -3.32
CA LEU A 33 2.14 -11.53 -3.68
C LEU A 33 1.35 -11.10 -4.92
N LEU A 34 0.86 -9.86 -4.96
CA LEU A 34 0.10 -9.35 -6.11
C LEU A 34 0.94 -9.41 -7.39
N ARG A 35 2.23 -9.05 -7.31
CA ARG A 35 3.17 -9.19 -8.44
C ARG A 35 3.36 -10.65 -8.85
N CYS A 36 3.52 -11.57 -7.89
CA CYS A 36 3.64 -13.01 -8.19
C CYS A 36 2.41 -13.55 -8.95
N TYR A 37 1.22 -13.04 -8.65
CA TYR A 37 -0.02 -13.42 -9.33
C TYR A 37 -0.27 -12.64 -10.63
N GLY A 38 0.64 -11.73 -11.03
CA GLY A 38 0.47 -10.89 -12.22
C GLY A 38 -0.66 -9.86 -12.09
N ILE A 39 -1.10 -9.59 -10.85
CA ILE A 39 -2.10 -8.57 -10.55
C ILE A 39 -1.36 -7.24 -10.45
N TRP A 40 -1.46 -6.44 -11.49
CA TRP A 40 -1.01 -5.06 -11.46
C TRP A 40 -2.07 -4.25 -10.73
N LEU A 41 -1.75 -3.74 -9.53
CA LEU A 41 -2.49 -2.62 -8.98
C LEU A 41 -2.30 -1.47 -9.98
N ALA A 42 -3.33 -1.22 -10.78
CA ALA A 42 -3.39 -0.01 -11.58
C ALA A 42 -3.42 1.15 -10.60
N SER A 43 -2.27 1.81 -10.39
CA SER A 43 -2.22 3.15 -9.82
C SER A 43 -3.20 3.99 -10.63
N GLY A 44 -4.22 4.53 -9.96
CA GLY A 44 -5.45 5.01 -10.59
C GLY A 44 -5.21 6.01 -11.73
N ASP A 45 -5.77 5.70 -12.89
CA ASP A 45 -6.23 6.70 -13.84
C ASP A 45 -7.58 7.23 -13.30
N PHE A 46 -7.50 8.15 -12.33
CA PHE A 46 -8.60 9.06 -12.04
C PHE A 46 -8.36 10.27 -12.92
N GLY A 47 -9.23 10.45 -13.93
CA GLY A 47 -9.04 11.38 -15.04
C GLY A 47 -9.15 12.87 -14.72
#